data_AF-A0A8T6FY87-F1
#
_entry.id   AF-A0A8T6FY87-F1
#
_cell.length_a   1.000
_cell.length_b   1.000
_cell.length_c   1.000
_cell.angle_alpha   90.00
_cell.angle_beta   90.00
_cell.angle_gamma   90.00
#
_symmetry.space_group_name_H-M   'P 1'
#
loop_
_entity.id
_entity.type
_entity.pdbx_description
1 polymer ?
#
loop_
_entity_poly.entity_id
_entity_poly.type
_entity_poly.pdbx_seq_one_letter_code
_entity_poly.pdbx_strand_id
1 'polypeptide(L)' 'MASSASTFKFTYQDYRNAPEDKRYELLDGDLVVVPAPKEVHQRVLMSLSLLIFQSVKLSGAGHVYAAPFDVVLSDTD' A
#
# COMPACT_ATOMS: atom_id res chain seq x y z
N MET A 1 27.65 -23.31 11.74
CA MET A 1 26.55 -23.93 10.96
C MET A 1 25.44 -22.92 10.91
N ALA A 2 25.23 -22.27 9.77
CA ALA A 2 24.16 -21.29 9.62
C ALA A 2 22.84 -22.06 9.47
N SER A 3 21.96 -21.91 10.44
CA SER A 3 20.59 -22.42 10.36
C SER A 3 19.89 -21.70 9.22
N SER A 4 19.53 -22.42 8.16
CA SER A 4 18.65 -21.90 7.12
C SER A 4 17.25 -21.77 7.73
N ALA A 5 16.96 -20.62 8.34
CA ALA A 5 15.60 -20.27 8.69
C ALA A 5 14.79 -20.29 7.39
N SER A 6 13.82 -21.21 7.29
CA SER A 6 12.81 -21.14 6.25
C SER A 6 12.05 -19.83 6.48
N THR A 7 12.35 -18.80 5.68
CA THR A 7 11.64 -17.53 5.71
C THR A 7 10.23 -17.82 5.21
N PHE A 8 9.30 -18.06 6.14
CA PHE A 8 7.90 -18.22 5.81
C PHE A 8 7.44 -16.93 5.14
N LYS A 9 6.99 -17.02 3.89
CA LYS A 9 6.50 -15.87 3.12
C LYS A 9 4.97 -15.90 3.13
N PHE A 10 4.37 -14.79 3.53
CA PHE A 10 2.95 -14.53 3.34
C PHE A 10 2.64 -14.29 1.86
N THR A 11 1.45 -14.72 1.47
CA THR A 11 0.90 -14.49 0.15
C THR A 11 -0.17 -13.41 0.16
N TYR A 12 -0.64 -12.98 -1.02
CA TYR A 12 -1.79 -12.10 -1.15
C TYR A 12 -3.03 -12.72 -0.50
N GLN A 13 -3.19 -14.04 -0.60
CA GLN A 13 -4.30 -14.73 0.06
C GLN A 13 -4.20 -14.65 1.59
N ASP A 14 -3.00 -14.74 2.16
CA ASP A 14 -2.80 -14.56 3.61
C ASP A 14 -3.09 -13.11 4.02
N TYR A 15 -2.61 -12.13 3.25
CA TYR A 15 -2.93 -10.71 3.42
C TYR A 15 -4.45 -10.47 3.44
N ARG A 16 -5.19 -11.09 2.52
CA ARG A 16 -6.66 -10.97 2.43
C ARG A 16 -7.41 -11.56 3.62
N ASN A 17 -6.79 -12.48 4.34
CA ASN A 17 -7.34 -13.09 5.55
C ASN A 17 -6.77 -12.46 6.83
N ALA A 18 -5.91 -11.43 6.71
CA ALA A 18 -5.37 -10.73 7.86
C ALA A 18 -6.49 -9.99 8.62
N PRO A 19 -6.33 -9.79 9.94
CA PRO A 19 -7.26 -9.00 10.72
C PRO A 19 -7.48 -7.59 10.15
N GLU A 20 -8.73 -7.14 10.09
CA GLU A 20 -9.08 -5.80 9.59
C GLU A 20 -8.89 -4.67 10.64
N ASP A 21 -8.42 -4.99 11.85
CA ASP A 21 -8.23 -4.00 12.93
C ASP A 21 -7.07 -3.03 12.66
N LYS A 22 -6.16 -3.42 11.75
CA LYS A 22 -5.01 -2.63 11.32
C LYS A 22 -4.91 -2.64 9.81
N ARG A 23 -4.23 -1.63 9.28
CA ARG A 23 -3.83 -1.62 7.89
C ARG A 23 -2.49 -2.33 7.74
N TYR A 24 -2.44 -3.31 6.84
CA TYR A 24 -1.25 -4.03 6.48
C TYR A 24 -0.82 -3.70 5.04
N GLU A 25 0.46 -3.87 4.76
CA GLU A 25 1.05 -3.97 3.42
C GLU A 25 1.83 -5.29 3.35
N LEU A 26 1.73 -6.01 2.24
CA LEU A 26 2.54 -7.20 1.96
C LEU A 26 3.79 -6.73 1.21
N LEU A 27 4.99 -7.02 1.72
CA LEU A 27 6.24 -6.59 1.09
C LEU A 27 7.22 -7.75 1.07
N ASP A 28 7.61 -8.25 -0.11
CA ASP A 28 8.55 -9.36 -0.28
C ASP A 28 8.17 -10.66 0.48
N GLY A 29 6.90 -10.83 0.82
CA GLY A 29 6.36 -11.92 1.63
C GLY A 29 6.21 -11.60 3.13
N ASP A 30 6.39 -10.35 3.56
CA ASP A 30 6.21 -9.93 4.95
C ASP A 30 4.97 -9.02 5.11
N LEU A 31 4.15 -9.27 6.15
CA LEU A 31 3.04 -8.39 6.51
C LEU A 31 3.50 -7.27 7.44
N VAL A 32 3.52 -6.04 6.93
CA VAL A 32 3.95 -4.84 7.64
C VAL A 32 2.75 -3.99 8.04
N VAL A 33 2.69 -3.56 9.30
CA VAL A 33 1.62 -2.68 9.79
C VAL A 33 1.92 -1.23 9.37
N VAL A 34 0.94 -0.59 8.73
CA VAL A 34 0.99 0.83 8.38
C VAL A 34 0.24 1.64 9.44
N PRO A 35 0.93 2.49 10.22
CA PRO A 35 0.28 3.29 11.25
C PRO A 35 -0.61 4.37 10.64
N ALA A 36 -1.61 4.80 11.42
CA ALA A 36 -2.46 5.93 11.02
C ALA A 36 -1.60 7.19 10.78
N PRO A 37 -1.75 7.85 9.63
CA PRO A 37 -0.97 9.03 9.28
C PRO A 37 -1.34 10.24 10.14
N LYS A 38 -0.37 11.11 10.40
CA LYS A 38 -0.59 12.41 11.08
C LYS A 38 -1.30 13.40 10.16
N GLU A 39 -1.91 14.44 10.73
CA GLU A 39 -2.58 15.51 9.98
C GLU A 39 -1.68 16.13 8.91
N VAL A 40 -0.40 16.41 9.22
CA VAL A 40 0.55 17.00 8.26
C VAL A 40 0.74 16.12 7.03
N HIS A 41 0.79 14.79 7.21
CA HIS A 41 0.86 13.84 6.10
C HIS A 41 -0.40 13.95 5.22
N GLN A 42 -1.59 14.00 5.84
CA GLN A 42 -2.86 14.15 5.11
C GLN A 42 -2.94 15.46 4.33
N ARG A 43 -2.51 16.57 4.92
CA ARG A 43 -2.49 17.87 4.26
C ARG A 43 -1.63 17.87 3.00
N VAL A 44 -0.43 17.28 3.08
CA VAL A 44 0.49 17.17 1.95
C VAL A 44 -0.10 16.24 0.88
N LEU A 45 -0.60 15.07 1.27
CA LEU A 45 -1.22 14.11 0.36
C LEU A 45 -2.38 14.74 -0.43
N MET A 46 -3.28 15.46 0.24
CA MET A 46 -4.42 16.11 -0.41
C MET A 46 -3.99 17.20 -1.40
N SER A 47 -3.00 18.02 -1.01
CA SER A 47 -2.49 19.08 -1.89
C SER A 47 -1.86 18.51 -3.16
N LEU A 48 -1.03 17.47 -3.03
CA LEU A 48 -0.41 16.80 -4.16
C LEU A 48 -1.44 16.09 -5.05
N SER A 49 -2.39 15.37 -4.43
CA SER A 49 -3.44 14.64 -5.15
C SER A 49 -4.27 15.58 -6.01
N LEU A 50 -4.62 16.77 -5.50
CA LEU A 50 -5.38 17.76 -6.25
C LEU A 50 -4.62 18.26 -7.49
N LEU A 51 -3.34 18.59 -7.35
CA LEU A 51 -2.52 19.08 -8.46
C LEU A 51 -2.36 18.02 -9.56
N ILE A 52 -2.08 16.77 -9.17
CA ILE A 52 -1.93 15.66 -10.12
C ILE A 52 -3.27 15.36 -10.80
N PHE A 53 -4.36 15.29 -10.03
CA PHE A 53 -5.70 15.02 -10.57
C PHE A 53 -6.13 16.06 -11.61
N GLN A 54 -5.90 17.35 -11.35
CA GLN A 54 -6.23 18.40 -12.31
C GLN A 54 -5.47 18.21 -13.63
N SER A 55 -4.17 17.94 -13.56
CA SER A 55 -3.32 17.71 -14.74
C SER A 55 -3.77 16.49 -15.56
N VAL A 56 -4.00 15.36 -14.88
CA VAL A 56 -4.42 14.10 -15.52
C VAL A 56 -5.82 14.23 -16.13
N LYS A 57 -6.75 14.91 -15.44
CA LYS A 57 -8.11 15.12 -15.94
C LYS A 57 -8.13 16.02 -17.17
N LEU A 58 -7.34 17.10 -17.19
CA LEU A 58 -7.29 18.03 -18.33
C LEU A 58 -6.66 17.40 -19.58
N SER A 59 -5.66 16.56 -19.40
CA SER A 59 -4.99 15.85 -20.49
C SER A 59 -5.72 14.59 -20.95
N GLY A 60 -6.67 14.08 -20.16
CA GLY A 60 -7.30 12.78 -20.40
C GLY A 60 -6.33 11.60 -20.25
N ALA A 61 -5.22 11.79 -19.51
CA ALA A 61 -4.14 10.81 -19.42
C ALA A 61 -4.46 9.58 -18.58
N GLY A 62 -5.56 9.57 -17.83
CA GLY A 62 -6.00 8.42 -17.05
C GLY A 62 -6.72 8.78 -15.75
N HIS A 63 -6.46 7.98 -14.71
CA HIS A 63 -7.09 8.07 -13.40
C HIS A 63 -6.05 8.27 -12.30
N VAL A 64 -6.46 8.87 -11.18
CA VAL A 64 -5.62 9.13 -10.01
C VAL A 64 -6.32 8.56 -8.78
N TYR A 65 -5.59 7.78 -8.00
CA TYR A 65 -6.05 7.20 -6.74
C TYR A 65 -5.07 7.58 -5.63
N ALA A 66 -5.59 7.96 -4.47
CA ALA A 66 -4.81 8.22 -3.26
C ALA A 66 -4.99 7.07 -2.26
N ALA A 67 -4.03 6.89 -1.36
CA ALA A 67 -4.15 5.91 -0.29
C ALA A 67 -5.34 6.26 0.65
N PRO A 68 -6.06 5.27 1.20
CA PRO A 68 -5.86 3.82 1.05
C PRO A 68 -6.42 3.26 -0.26
N PHE A 69 -5.59 2.48 -0.98
CA PHE A 69 -5.97 1.73 -2.18
C PHE A 69 -4.96 0.60 -2.37
N ASP A 70 -5.44 -0.64 -2.48
CA ASP A 70 -4.56 -1.80 -2.64
C ASP A 70 -4.06 -1.89 -4.08
N VAL A 71 -2.76 -2.14 -4.25
CA VAL A 71 -2.14 -2.41 -5.54
C VAL A 71 -1.47 -3.77 -5.44
N VAL A 72 -2.08 -4.79 -6.06
CA VAL A 72 -1.53 -6.15 -6.07
C VAL A 72 -0.49 -6.24 -7.17
N LEU A 73 0.79 -6.35 -6.78
CA LEU A 73 1.91 -6.42 -7.72
C LEU A 73 2.26 -7.87 -8.06
N SER A 74 2.23 -8.75 -7.05
CA SER A 74 2.45 -10.18 -7.21
C SER A 74 1.70 -10.96 -6.12
N ASP A 75 1.91 -12.28 -6.05
CA ASP A 75 1.36 -13.09 -4.96
C ASP A 75 2.10 -12.87 -3.63
N THR A 76 3.27 -12.22 -3.62
CA THR A 76 4.07 -11.98 -2.41
C THR A 76 4.46 -10.50 -2.23
N ASP A 77 3.83 -9.57 -2.95
CA ASP A 77 4.11 -8.12 -2.98
C ASP A 77 2.84 -7.25 -2.95
#